data_AF-A0ABD0MCM4-F1
#
_entry.id   AF-A0ABD0MCM4-F1
#
_cell.length_a   1.000
_cell.length_b   1.000
_cell.length_c   1.000
_cell.angle_alpha   90.00
_cell.angle_beta   90.00
_cell.angle_gamma   90.00
#
_symmetry.space_group_name_H-M   'P 1'
#
loop_
_entity.id
_entity.type
_entity.pdbx_description
1 polymer ?
#
loop_
_entity_poly.entity_id
_entity_poly.type
_entity_poly.pdbx_seq_one_letter_code
_entity_poly.pdbx_strand_id
1 'polypeptide(L)' 'VTSVYYNVLHTLEDNHLLDISNSLHLFCCHYVFLPRIQASLDAFHEAWDNHPIRTEHSLTPNQLWQVGQFQNPVLEPE' A
#
# COMPACT_ATOMS: atom_id res chain seq x y z
N VAL A 1 0.02 -7.84 0.25
CA VAL A 1 0.75 -7.03 -0.76
C VAL A 1 2.24 -6.97 -0.44
N THR A 2 2.63 -6.60 0.78
CA THR A 2 4.05 -6.42 1.16
C THR A 2 4.83 -7.72 1.42
N SER A 3 4.15 -8.83 1.76
CA SER A 3 4.79 -10.11 2.08
C SER A 3 5.65 -10.69 0.96
N VAL A 4 5.32 -10.42 -0.31
CA VAL A 4 6.13 -10.87 -1.46
C VAL A 4 7.51 -10.22 -1.45
N TYR A 5 7.58 -8.91 -1.21
CA TYR A 5 8.85 -8.19 -1.14
C TYR A 5 9.70 -8.63 0.03
N TYR A 6 9.07 -8.86 1.19
CA TYR A 6 9.74 -9.41 2.37
C TYR A 6 10.41 -10.75 2.03
N ASN A 7 9.65 -11.68 1.46
CA ASN A 7 10.15 -13.01 1.10
C ASN A 7 11.29 -12.95 0.07
N VAL A 8 11.16 -12.10 -0.96
CA VAL A 8 12.19 -11.93 -1.99
C VAL A 8 13.48 -11.37 -1.38
N LEU A 9 13.40 -10.31 -0.57
CA LEU A 9 14.58 -9.69 0.04
C LEU A 9 15.29 -10.65 1.00
N HIS A 10 14.54 -11.37 1.84
CA HIS A 10 15.12 -12.38 2.74
C HIS A 10 15.74 -13.53 1.97
N THR A 11 15.10 -13.98 0.88
CA THR A 11 15.69 -15.02 0.01
C THR A 11 16.99 -14.54 -0.63
N LEU A 12 17.09 -13.26 -1.02
CA LEU A 12 18.32 -12.70 -1.58
C LEU A 12 19.42 -12.61 -0.52
N GLU A 13 19.07 -12.26 0.72
CA GLU A 13 20.00 -12.24 1.86
C GLU A 13 20.50 -13.64 2.21
N ASP A 14 19.60 -14.61 2.38
CA ASP A 14 19.92 -16.01 2.69
C ASP A 14 20.85 -16.65 1.63
N ASN A 15 20.64 -16.31 0.36
CA ASN A 15 21.47 -16.78 -0.76
C ASN A 15 22.74 -15.93 -0.99
N HIS A 16 23.06 -14.99 -0.10
CA HIS A 16 24.24 -14.12 -0.17
C HIS A 16 24.31 -13.27 -1.45
N LEU A 17 23.16 -13.00 -2.06
CA LEU A 17 23.01 -12.11 -3.22
C LEU A 17 22.76 -10.66 -2.81
N LEU A 18 22.28 -10.45 -1.58
CA LEU A 18 22.09 -9.16 -0.95
C LEU A 18 22.92 -9.10 0.34
N ASP A 19 23.84 -8.13 0.43
CA ASP A 19 24.60 -7.85 1.64
C ASP A 19 24.08 -6.53 2.24
N ILE A 20 23.45 -6.63 3.42
CA ILE A 20 22.88 -5.48 4.13
C ILE A 20 23.94 -4.56 4.76
N SER A 21 25.19 -5.03 4.87
CA SER A 21 26.32 -4.20 5.30
C SER A 21 26.93 -3.41 4.13
N ASN A 22 26.56 -3.75 2.90
CA ASN A 22 27.05 -3.10 1.69
C ASN A 22 26.09 -2.01 1.21
N SER A 23 26.53 -0.75 1.30
CA SER A 23 25.73 0.42 0.92
C SER A 23 25.35 0.44 -0.57
N LEU A 24 26.17 -0.14 -1.46
CA LEU A 24 25.83 -0.26 -2.88
C LEU A 24 24.67 -1.24 -3.09
N HIS A 25 24.69 -2.37 -2.38
CA HIS A 25 23.60 -3.36 -2.46
C HIS A 25 22.30 -2.77 -1.91
N LEU A 26 22.35 -2.05 -0.78
CA LEU A 26 21.20 -1.32 -0.24
C LEU A 26 20.66 -0.29 -1.22
N PHE A 27 21.53 0.50 -1.85
CA PHE A 27 21.12 1.47 -2.87
C PHE A 27 20.41 0.78 -4.05
N CYS A 28 20.99 -0.28 -4.59
CA CYS A 28 20.37 -1.07 -5.67
C CYS A 28 19.02 -1.64 -5.25
N CYS A 29 18.90 -2.16 -4.03
CA CYS A 29 17.64 -2.64 -3.47
C CYS A 29 16.59 -1.53 -3.40
N HIS A 30 16.91 -0.35 -2.86
CA HIS A 30 15.97 0.76 -2.82
C HIS A 30 15.57 1.21 -4.23
N TYR A 31 16.54 1.38 -5.13
CA TYR A 31 16.29 1.79 -6.51
C TYR A 31 15.34 0.83 -7.25
N VAL A 32 15.49 -0.47 -7.03
CA VAL A 32 14.64 -1.49 -7.67
C VAL A 32 13.30 -1.64 -6.96
N PHE A 33 13.30 -1.88 -5.65
CA PHE A 33 12.10 -2.34 -4.96
C PHE A 33 11.19 -1.20 -4.47
N LEU A 34 11.73 -0.04 -4.11
CA LEU A 34 10.92 1.07 -3.59
C LEU A 34 9.82 1.51 -4.57
N PRO A 35 10.09 1.80 -5.86
CA PRO A 35 9.03 2.19 -6.79
C PRO A 35 8.01 1.07 -7.05
N ARG A 36 8.43 -0.20 -6.98
CA ARG A 36 7.55 -1.36 -7.18
C ARG A 36 6.62 -1.58 -6.00
N ILE A 37 7.14 -1.40 -4.78
CA ILE A 37 6.35 -1.44 -3.55
C ILE A 37 5.32 -0.33 -3.60
N GLN A 38 5.73 0.90 -3.91
CA GLN A 38 4.81 2.03 -4.00
C GLN A 38 3.68 1.77 -5.00
N ALA A 39 4.01 1.36 -6.24
CA ALA A 39 3.00 1.04 -7.25
C ALA A 39 2.03 -0.07 -6.80
N SER A 40 2.51 -1.06 -6.05
CA SER A 40 1.64 -2.14 -5.53
C SER A 40 0.75 -1.67 -4.39
N LEU A 41 1.22 -0.73 -3.57
CA LEU A 41 0.41 -0.09 -2.55
C LEU A 41 -0.64 0.82 -3.17
N ASP A 42 -0.29 1.59 -4.19
CA ASP A 42 -1.22 2.45 -4.93
C ASP A 42 -2.34 1.63 -5.56
N ALA A 43 -2.00 0.52 -6.23
CA ALA A 43 -2.98 -0.40 -6.80
C ALA A 43 -3.86 -1.05 -5.73
N PHE A 44 -3.29 -1.41 -4.58
CA PHE A 44 -4.06 -1.95 -3.46
C PHE A 44 -5.03 -0.91 -2.90
N HIS A 45 -4.57 0.31 -2.68
CA HIS A 45 -5.38 1.42 -2.20
C HIS A 45 -6.53 1.72 -3.15
N GLU A 46 -6.25 1.86 -4.46
CA GLU A 46 -7.29 2.10 -5.47
C GLU A 46 -8.33 0.97 -5.50
N ALA A 47 -7.88 -0.28 -5.48
CA ALA A 47 -8.79 -1.43 -5.49
C ALA A 47 -9.59 -1.51 -4.18
N TRP A 48 -8.97 -1.28 -3.04
CA TRP A 48 -9.60 -1.36 -1.73
C TRP A 48 -10.59 -0.22 -1.52
N ASP A 49 -10.25 1.02 -1.84
CA ASP A 49 -11.18 2.13 -1.55
C ASP A 49 -12.40 2.15 -2.47
N ASN A 50 -12.33 1.44 -3.59
CA ASN A 50 -13.40 1.33 -4.58
C ASN A 50 -14.03 -0.06 -4.66
N HIS A 51 -13.68 -1.01 -3.79
CA HIS A 51 -14.35 -2.31 -3.78
C HIS A 51 -15.75 -2.19 -3.15
N PRO A 52 -16.78 -2.83 -3.72
CA PRO A 52 -18.10 -2.85 -3.13
C PRO A 52 -18.13 -3.71 -1.86
N ILE A 53 -18.61 -3.16 -0.76
CA ILE A 53 -18.77 -3.89 0.50
C ILE A 53 -20.16 -4.52 0.54
N ARG A 54 -20.21 -5.85 0.51
CA ARG A 54 -21.47 -6.61 0.45
C ARG A 54 -22.46 -6.28 1.58
N THR A 55 -21.96 -6.03 2.79
CA THR A 55 -22.80 -5.72 3.96
C THR A 55 -23.29 -4.27 3.99
N GLU A 56 -22.70 -3.39 3.18
CA GLU A 56 -23.02 -1.95 3.13
C GLU A 56 -23.74 -1.61 1.82
N HIS A 57 -24.72 -2.44 1.45
CA HIS A 57 -25.49 -2.28 0.21
C HIS A 57 -24.62 -2.23 -1.07
N SER A 58 -23.44 -2.85 -1.06
CA SER A 58 -22.45 -2.80 -2.14
C SER A 58 -21.86 -1.41 -2.41
N LEU A 59 -21.96 -0.49 -1.44
CA LEU A 59 -21.24 0.78 -1.49
C LEU A 59 -19.74 0.54 -1.27
N THR A 60 -18.93 1.38 -1.91
CA THR A 60 -17.48 1.38 -1.70
C THR A 60 -17.10 2.17 -0.45
N PRO A 61 -15.92 1.93 0.16
CA PRO A 61 -15.41 2.77 1.25
C PRO A 61 -15.48 4.28 0.95
N ASN A 62 -15.07 4.69 -0.25
CA ASN A 62 -15.14 6.09 -0.67
C ASN A 62 -16.58 6.64 -0.73
N GLN A 63 -17.54 5.84 -1.19
CA GLN A 63 -18.95 6.23 -1.21
C GLN A 63 -19.52 6.34 0.20
N LEU A 64 -19.19 5.39 1.08
CA LEU A 64 -19.59 5.43 2.48
C LEU A 64 -19.03 6.65 3.19
N TRP A 65 -17.78 7.01 2.91
CA TRP A 65 -17.17 8.23 3.42
C TRP A 65 -17.98 9.46 3.00
N GLN A 66 -18.29 9.60 1.72
CA GLN A 66 -19.11 10.71 1.21
C GLN A 66 -20.50 10.76 1.87
N VAL A 67 -21.18 9.61 1.98
CA VAL A 67 -22.48 9.52 2.68
C VAL A 67 -22.35 9.99 4.13
N GLY A 68 -21.30 9.55 4.84
CA GLY A 68 -21.04 9.95 6.21
C GLY A 68 -20.81 11.46 6.36
N GLN A 69 -20.10 12.09 5.42
CA GLN A 69 -19.89 13.54 5.39
C GLN A 69 -21.20 14.31 5.21
N PHE A 70 -22.10 13.85 4.33
CA PHE A 70 -23.41 14.47 4.15
C PHE A 70 -24.32 14.32 5.37
N GLN A 71 -24.23 13.19 6.08
CA GLN A 71 -25.01 12.93 7.29
C GLN A 71 -24.48 13.70 8.51
N ASN A 72 -23.17 13.95 8.57
CA ASN A 72 -22.50 14.62 9.69
C ASN A 72 -21.62 15.78 9.18
N PRO A 73 -22.23 16.88 8.69
CA PRO A 73 -21.45 18.01 8.21
C PRO A 73 -20.64 18.61 9.35
N VAL A 74 -19.32 18.64 9.20
CA VAL A 74 -18.41 19.32 10.13
C VAL A 74 -18.45 20.81 9.79
N LEU A 75 -18.77 21.64 10.78
CA LEU A 75 -18.69 23.09 10.63
C LEU A 75 -17.21 23.47 10.50
N GLU A 76 -16.85 24.22 9.45
CA GLU A 76 -15.50 24.76 9.33
C GLU A 76 -15.18 25.67 10.52
N PRO A 77 -13.98 25.57 11.12
CA PRO A 77 -13.56 26.47 12.17
C PRO A 77 -13.44 27.91 11.62
N GLU A 78 -13.89 28.88 12.42
CA GLU A 78 -13.76 30.33 12.13
C GLU A 78 -12.30 30.81 12.02
#